data_AF-A0A6N0GUV0-F1
#
_entry.id   AF-A0A6N0GUV0-F1
#
_cell.length_a   1.000
_cell.length_b   1.000
_cell.length_c   1.000
_cell.angle_alpha   90.00
_cell.angle_beta   90.00
_cell.angle_gamma   90.00
#
_symmetry.space_group_name_H-M   'P 1'
#
loop_
_entity.id
_entity.type
_entity.pdbx_description
1 polymer ?
#
loop_
_entity_poly.entity_id
_entity_poly.type
_entity_poly.pdbx_seq_one_letter_code
_entity_poly.pdbx_strand_id
1 'polypeptide(L)' 'LPLRRADWDGYLKWAVDSFKLSTAGVTDQLQTHSHFCYSDFDDIFPSIQRLDADVISIEASKSDMKLLTTFKQYGYS' A
#
# COMPACT_ATOMS: atom_id res chain seq x y z
N LEU A 1 11.72 5.59 -0.27
CA LEU A 1 11.77 5.72 1.21
C LEU A 1 13.01 6.50 1.59
N PRO A 2 13.04 7.18 2.75
CA PRO A 2 14.26 7.79 3.28
C PRO A 2 15.43 6.80 3.30
N LEU A 3 16.67 7.26 3.11
CA LEU A 3 17.83 6.37 3.09
C LEU A 3 18.07 5.70 4.45
N ARG A 4 17.72 6.39 5.54
CA ARG A 4 17.83 5.85 6.90
C ARG A 4 16.53 5.14 7.27
N ARG A 5 16.63 3.86 7.63
CA ARG A 5 15.48 3.07 8.11
C ARG A 5 14.79 3.69 9.33
N ALA A 6 15.54 4.34 10.22
CA ALA A 6 14.99 5.03 11.39
C ALA A 6 13.97 6.13 11.03
N ASP A 7 14.04 6.69 9.81
CA ASP A 7 13.16 7.76 9.35
C ASP A 7 11.93 7.22 8.59
N TRP A 8 11.82 5.90 8.40
CA TRP A 8 10.76 5.30 7.58
C TRP A 8 9.38 5.45 8.20
N ASP A 9 9.23 5.18 9.48
CA ASP A 9 7.92 5.22 10.15
C ASP A 9 7.28 6.61 10.10
N GLY A 10 8.10 7.64 10.35
CA GLY A 10 7.67 9.04 10.25
C GLY A 10 7.24 9.39 8.83
N TYR A 11 8.02 8.98 7.83
CA TYR A 11 7.70 9.20 6.41
C TYR A 11 6.41 8.49 5.99
N LEU A 12 6.32 7.19 6.26
CA LEU A 12 5.19 6.35 5.89
C LEU A 12 3.91 6.82 6.57
N LYS A 13 4.00 7.29 7.82
CA LYS A 13 2.85 7.85 8.53
C LYS A 13 2.23 9.02 7.79
N TRP A 14 3.00 10.07 7.49
CA TRP A 14 2.41 11.25 6.84
C TRP A 14 2.01 10.96 5.39
N ALA A 15 2.72 10.06 4.70
CA ALA A 15 2.38 9.67 3.33
C ALA A 15 1.01 8.97 3.28
N VAL A 16 0.77 8.03 4.19
CA VAL A 16 -0.54 7.37 4.34
C VAL A 16 -1.62 8.38 4.74
N ASP A 17 -1.35 9.21 5.76
CA ASP A 17 -2.34 10.19 6.23
C ASP A 17 -2.73 11.18 5.11
N SER A 18 -1.79 11.53 4.22
CA SER A 18 -2.04 12.39 3.06
C SER A 18 -2.92 11.72 2.00
N PHE A 19 -2.69 10.42 1.73
CA PHE A 19 -3.55 9.67 0.82
C PHE A 19 -4.98 9.59 1.37
N LYS A 20 -5.15 9.23 2.65
CA LYS A 20 -6.46 9.18 3.30
C LYS A 20 -7.16 10.53 3.26
N LEU A 21 -6.43 11.63 3.47
CA LEU A 21 -7.02 12.96 3.38
C LEU A 21 -7.55 13.27 1.97
N SER A 22 -6.87 12.79 0.91
CA SER A 22 -7.31 13.00 -0.48
C SER A 22 -8.56 12.19 -0.86
N THR A 23 -8.82 11.08 -0.18
CA THR A 23 -9.94 10.18 -0.48
C THR A 23 -11.06 10.22 0.55
N ALA A 24 -10.86 10.81 1.73
CA ALA A 24 -11.82 10.79 2.85
C ALA A 24 -13.19 11.42 2.56
N GLY A 25 -13.33 12.21 1.49
CA GLY A 25 -14.58 12.87 1.12
C GLY A 25 -15.48 12.07 0.17
N VAL A 26 -15.06 10.87 -0.26
CA VAL A 26 -15.86 10.05 -1.19
C VAL A 26 -17.00 9.32 -0.46
N THR A 27 -18.05 8.99 -1.19
CA THR A 27 -19.16 8.18 -0.65
C THR A 27 -18.84 6.69 -0.79
N ASP A 28 -19.51 5.85 0.00
CA ASP A 28 -19.35 4.39 -0.03
C ASP A 28 -19.67 3.74 -1.40
N GLN A 29 -20.32 4.48 -2.30
CA GLN A 29 -20.61 4.03 -3.67
C GLN A 29 -19.43 4.23 -4.62
N LEU A 30 -18.45 5.05 -4.25
CA LEU A 30 -17.26 5.35 -5.04
C LEU A 30 -16.10 4.48 -4.56
N GLN A 31 -15.43 3.81 -5.51
CA GLN A 31 -14.23 3.04 -5.20
C GLN A 31 -12.97 3.87 -5.38
N THR A 32 -12.10 3.79 -4.38
CA THR A 32 -10.75 4.32 -4.38
C THR A 32 -9.78 3.27 -4.91
N HIS A 33 -9.03 3.64 -5.95
CA HIS A 33 -8.05 2.76 -6.60
C HIS A 33 -6.66 3.34 -6.38
N SER A 34 -5.71 2.48 -5.99
CA SER A 34 -4.31 2.85 -5.84
C SER A 34 -3.41 1.91 -6.63
N HIS A 35 -2.44 2.45 -7.35
CA HIS A 35 -1.50 1.67 -8.17
C HIS A 35 -0.07 1.81 -7.65
N PHE A 36 0.62 0.69 -7.52
CA PHE A 36 2.02 0.64 -7.15
C PHE A 36 2.86 0.05 -8.27
N CYS A 37 3.77 0.87 -8.80
CA CYS A 37 4.72 0.51 -9.87
C CYS A 37 5.95 -0.28 -9.37
N TYR A 38 5.87 -0.90 -8.19
CA TYR A 38 6.97 -1.65 -7.60
C TYR A 38 6.57 -3.12 -7.46
N SER A 39 7.52 -3.97 -7.11
CA SER A 39 7.34 -5.43 -7.11
C SER A 39 7.80 -6.09 -5.80
N ASP A 40 8.36 -5.31 -4.88
CA ASP A 40 8.88 -5.75 -3.59
C ASP A 40 8.36 -4.80 -2.50
N PHE A 41 7.51 -5.32 -1.63
CA PHE A 41 6.72 -4.52 -0.68
C PHE A 41 6.73 -5.09 0.73
N ASP A 42 7.46 -6.18 0.99
CA ASP A 42 7.39 -6.89 2.27
C ASP A 42 7.66 -5.94 3.46
N ASP A 43 8.62 -5.03 3.31
CA ASP A 43 8.98 -4.05 4.34
C ASP A 43 7.94 -2.92 4.54
N ILE A 44 7.05 -2.67 3.56
CA ILE A 44 6.07 -1.57 3.61
C ILE A 44 4.61 -2.01 3.54
N PHE A 45 4.35 -3.31 3.45
CA PHE A 45 3.02 -3.88 3.35
C PHE A 45 2.07 -3.40 4.47
N PRO A 46 2.51 -3.27 5.74
CA PRO A 46 1.66 -2.70 6.78
C PRO A 46 1.21 -1.26 6.49
N SER A 47 2.03 -0.47 5.80
CA SER A 47 1.66 0.89 5.39
C SER A 47 0.71 0.88 4.20
N ILE A 48 0.84 -0.08 3.28
CA ILE A 48 -0.09 -0.28 2.17
C ILE A 48 -1.48 -0.62 2.68
N GLN A 49 -1.60 -1.52 3.66
CA GLN A 49 -2.89 -1.82 4.30
C GLN A 49 -3.52 -0.59 4.95
N ARG A 50 -2.71 0.28 5.57
CA ARG A 50 -3.18 1.50 6.21
C ARG A 50 -3.70 2.56 5.22
N LEU A 51 -3.42 2.43 3.92
CA LEU A 51 -3.98 3.34 2.91
C LEU A 51 -5.49 3.25 2.80
N ASP A 52 -6.08 2.09 3.13
CA ASP A 52 -7.54 1.93 3.14
C ASP A 52 -8.16 2.15 1.75
N ALA A 53 -7.42 1.74 0.70
CA ALA A 53 -7.90 1.77 -0.67
C ALA A 53 -8.76 0.54 -0.96
N ASP A 54 -9.87 0.71 -1.66
CA ASP A 54 -10.78 -0.39 -2.01
C ASP A 54 -10.11 -1.39 -2.96
N VAL A 55 -9.32 -0.88 -3.91
CA VAL A 55 -8.60 -1.69 -4.89
C VAL A 55 -7.14 -1.25 -4.96
N ILE A 56 -6.25 -2.24 -4.87
CA ILE A 56 -4.81 -2.04 -5.02
C ILE A 56 -4.33 -2.82 -6.24
N SER A 57 -3.76 -2.10 -7.21
CA SER A 57 -3.10 -2.66 -8.39
C SER A 57 -1.59 -2.65 -8.19
N ILE A 58 -0.94 -3.78 -8.45
CA ILE A 58 0.51 -3.94 -8.28
C ILE A 58 1.13 -4.49 -9.56
N GLU A 59 2.30 -3.94 -9.91
CA GLU A 59 3.09 -4.47 -10.99
C GLU A 59 3.85 -5.74 -10.57
N ALA A 60 3.32 -6.91 -10.96
CA ALA A 60 3.92 -8.22 -10.69
C ALA A 60 4.76 -8.78 -11.86
N SER A 61 5.03 -7.98 -12.90
CA SER A 61 5.59 -8.45 -14.19
C SER A 61 6.98 -9.10 -14.08
N LYS A 62 7.74 -8.80 -13.00
CA LYS A 62 9.11 -9.28 -12.76
C LYS A 62 9.32 -9.94 -11.41
N SER A 63 8.26 -10.10 -10.62
CA SER A 63 8.29 -10.63 -9.26
C SER A 63 7.35 -11.83 -9.17
N ASP A 64 7.92 -13.01 -8.99
CA ASP A 64 7.24 -14.29 -8.82
C ASP A 64 6.12 -14.29 -7.75
N MET A 65 5.42 -15.43 -7.60
CA MET A 65 4.39 -15.76 -6.59
C MET A 65 4.69 -15.38 -5.11
N LYS A 66 5.88 -14.87 -4.78
CA LYS A 66 6.18 -14.26 -3.47
C LYS A 66 5.15 -13.22 -3.06
N LEU A 67 4.76 -12.34 -3.99
CA LEU A 67 3.75 -11.31 -3.76
C LEU A 67 2.44 -11.91 -3.23
N LEU A 68 1.90 -12.93 -3.91
CA LEU A 68 0.66 -13.61 -3.49
C LEU A 68 0.78 -14.25 -2.10
N THR A 69 1.98 -14.64 -1.69
CA THR A 69 2.22 -15.23 -0.38
C THR A 69 2.13 -14.16 0.72
N THR A 70 2.72 -12.99 0.49
CA THR A 70 2.61 -11.82 1.38
C THR A 70 1.15 -11.38 1.48
N PHE A 71 0.44 -11.23 0.36
CA PHE A 71 -0.99 -10.88 0.37
C PHE A 71 -1.86 -11.82 1.21
N LYS A 72 -1.64 -13.14 1.09
CA LYS A 72 -2.34 -14.15 1.90
C LYS A 72 -2.04 -14.02 3.40
N GLN A 73 -0.79 -13.72 3.78
CA GLN A 73 -0.42 -13.53 5.18
C GLN A 73 -1.16 -12.36 5.83
N TYR A 74 -1.51 -11.36 5.03
CA TYR A 74 -2.18 -10.15 5.48
C TYR A 74 -3.70 -10.13 5.21
N GLY A 75 -4.28 -11.28 4.85
CA GLY A 75 -5.74 -11.47 4.79
C GLY A 75 -6.40 -11.11 3.46
N TYR A 76 -5.63 -10.87 2.40
CA TYR A 76 -6.16 -10.73 1.05
C TYR A 76 -6.27 -12.12 0.40
N SER A 77 -7.46 -12.46 -0.10
CA SER A 77 -7.81 -13.79 -0.66
C SER A 77 -8.16 -13.73 -2.14
#